data_AF-A0A378H6Q2-F1
#
_entry.id   AF-A0A378H6Q2-F1
#
_cell.length_a   1.000
_cell.length_b   1.000
_cell.length_c   1.000
_cell.angle_alpha   90.00
_cell.angle_beta   90.00
_cell.angle_gamma   90.00
#
_symmetry.space_group_name_H-M   'P 1'
#
loop_
_entity.id
_entity.type
_entity.pdbx_description
1 polymer ?
#
loop_
_entity_poly.entity_id
_entity_poly.type
_entity_poly.pdbx_seq_one_letter_code
_entity_poly.pdbx_strand_id
1 'polypeptide(L)'
;MRCCGDAHSIKSVVPRLFEGRLPDLNFGTADGASCSTQLSQALLASCNAFPQYSRILNGRFKGGYITRHYGDPVNHIHAVQLEMAQCCYMDEKSFAYLPEKGQQRNNCWRG
;
A
#
# COMPACT_ATOMS: atom_id res chain seq x y z
N MET A 1 20.12 -8.30 1.04
CA MET A 1 18.66 -8.13 0.95
C MET A 1 18.37 -7.07 -0.09
N ARG A 2 17.47 -7.35 -1.06
CA ARG A 2 17.00 -6.37 -2.05
C ARG A 2 15.49 -6.20 -1.88
N CYS A 3 15.02 -4.96 -1.96
CA CYS A 3 13.60 -4.65 -1.86
C CYS A 3 13.13 -3.90 -3.11
N CYS A 4 11.99 -4.29 -3.65
CA CYS A 4 11.31 -3.63 -4.76
C CYS A 4 9.93 -3.15 -4.30
N GLY A 5 9.61 -1.89 -4.58
CA GLY A 5 8.31 -1.29 -4.30
C GLY A 5 7.53 -1.05 -5.59
N ASP A 6 6.27 -1.45 -5.60
CA ASP A 6 5.30 -1.16 -6.66
C ASP A 6 4.17 -0.31 -6.08
N ALA A 7 4.07 0.97 -6.45
CA ALA A 7 3.19 1.93 -5.78
C ALA A 7 2.17 2.53 -6.74
N HIS A 8 0.90 2.39 -6.37
CA HIS A 8 -0.25 2.86 -7.13
C HIS A 8 -1.21 3.67 -6.25
N SER A 9 -2.17 4.32 -6.90
CA SER A 9 -3.28 4.98 -6.21
C SER A 9 -4.61 4.74 -6.91
N ILE A 10 -5.66 4.60 -6.11
CA ILE A 10 -7.02 4.31 -6.56
C ILE A 10 -8.03 5.17 -5.79
N LYS A 11 -9.18 5.45 -6.40
CA LYS A 11 -10.31 6.04 -5.66
C LYS A 11 -10.70 5.15 -4.48
N SER A 12 -11.02 5.77 -3.35
CA SER A 12 -11.39 5.08 -2.12
C SER A 12 -12.69 4.29 -2.23
N VAL A 13 -13.57 4.65 -3.17
CA VAL A 13 -14.82 3.94 -3.47
C VAL A 13 -14.90 3.66 -4.97
N VAL A 14 -14.92 2.37 -5.34
CA VAL A 14 -14.98 1.93 -6.74
C VAL A 14 -16.07 0.86 -6.89
N PRO A 15 -17.36 1.25 -6.93
CA PRO A 15 -18.49 0.31 -6.82
C PRO A 15 -18.53 -0.75 -7.92
N ARG A 16 -17.94 -0.46 -9.08
CA ARG A 16 -17.84 -1.41 -10.19
C ARG A 16 -16.93 -2.60 -9.88
N LEU A 17 -15.94 -2.40 -9.02
CA LEU A 17 -14.93 -3.42 -8.70
C LEU A 17 -15.12 -4.00 -7.30
N PHE A 18 -15.53 -3.16 -6.34
CA PHE A 18 -15.61 -3.57 -4.95
C PHE A 18 -16.76 -2.87 -4.21
N GLU A 19 -17.33 -3.57 -3.23
CA GLU A 19 -18.32 -2.99 -2.33
C GLU A 19 -17.66 -2.10 -1.26
N GLY A 20 -18.31 -0.99 -0.92
CA GLY A 20 -17.86 -0.11 0.17
C GLY A 20 -16.53 0.62 -0.09
N ARG A 21 -16.00 1.22 0.98
CA ARG A 21 -14.75 1.98 0.95
C ARG A 21 -13.55 1.06 1.15
N LEU A 22 -12.50 1.27 0.36
CA LEU A 22 -11.20 0.64 0.52
C LEU A 22 -10.46 1.19 1.75
N PRO A 23 -9.62 0.38 2.42
CA PRO A 23 -8.60 0.87 3.33
C PRO A 23 -7.68 1.89 2.67
N ASP A 24 -7.06 2.76 3.46
CA ASP A 24 -6.22 3.85 2.97
C ASP A 24 -4.91 3.35 2.37
N LEU A 25 -4.31 2.33 2.99
CA LEU A 25 -3.07 1.69 2.57
C LEU A 25 -3.31 0.19 2.39
N ASN A 26 -3.28 -0.29 1.14
CA ASN A 26 -3.46 -1.70 0.83
C ASN A 26 -2.14 -2.29 0.36
N PHE A 27 -1.52 -3.12 1.21
CA PHE A 27 -0.27 -3.78 0.89
C PHE A 27 -0.54 -5.16 0.26
N GLY A 28 0.24 -5.51 -0.76
CA GLY A 28 0.17 -6.81 -1.45
C GLY A 28 1.53 -7.49 -1.51
N THR A 29 1.59 -8.77 -1.14
CA THR A 29 2.82 -9.59 -1.13
C THR A 29 2.66 -10.94 -1.85
N ALA A 30 1.76 -10.99 -2.82
CA ALA A 30 1.30 -12.19 -3.50
C ALA A 30 0.91 -13.30 -2.51
N ASP A 31 0.10 -12.96 -1.48
CA ASP A 31 -0.26 -13.85 -0.38
C ASP A 31 0.96 -14.45 0.37
N GLY A 32 2.06 -13.69 0.45
CA GLY A 32 3.31 -14.09 1.11
C GLY A 32 4.37 -14.67 0.18
N ALA A 33 4.06 -14.90 -1.10
CA ALA A 33 5.01 -15.45 -2.06
C ALA A 33 6.12 -14.46 -2.45
N SER A 34 5.87 -13.15 -2.38
CA SER A 34 6.83 -12.13 -2.85
C SER A 34 7.62 -11.42 -1.75
N CYS A 35 7.24 -11.59 -0.49
CA CYS A 35 7.88 -10.93 0.65
C CYS A 35 7.77 -11.81 1.90
N SER A 36 8.82 -11.88 2.71
CA SER A 36 8.80 -12.70 3.92
C SER A 36 7.75 -12.20 4.93
N THR A 37 7.21 -13.12 5.71
CA THR A 37 6.26 -12.78 6.79
C THR A 37 6.87 -11.79 7.77
N GLN A 38 8.14 -11.96 8.14
CA GLN A 38 8.82 -11.05 9.07
C GLN A 38 8.87 -9.62 8.53
N LEU A 39 9.24 -9.44 7.25
CA LEU A 39 9.35 -8.10 6.65
C LEU A 39 7.98 -7.46 6.43
N SER A 40 7.00 -8.23 5.96
CA SER A 40 5.63 -7.72 5.76
C SER A 40 4.95 -7.34 7.08
N GLN A 41 5.18 -8.08 8.17
CA GLN A 41 4.70 -7.71 9.50
C GLN A 41 5.43 -6.48 10.05
N ALA A 42 6.73 -6.36 9.85
CA ALA A 42 7.49 -5.16 10.23
C ALA A 42 6.97 -3.91 9.49
N LEU A 43 6.64 -4.04 8.20
CA LEU A 43 6.01 -2.98 7.41
C LEU A 43 4.62 -2.59 7.97
N LEU A 44 3.79 -3.57 8.33
CA LEU A 44 2.49 -3.26 8.96
C LEU A 44 2.64 -2.61 10.32
N ALA A 45 3.66 -3.00 11.08
CA ALA A 45 3.95 -2.44 12.39
C ALA A 45 4.48 -1.00 12.30
N SER A 46 5.28 -0.65 11.28
CA SER A 46 5.75 0.74 11.10
C SER A 46 4.58 1.70 10.86
N CYS A 47 3.51 1.22 10.23
CA CYS A 47 2.29 1.98 10.03
C CYS A 47 1.53 2.26 11.34
N ASN A 48 1.87 1.64 12.49
CA ASN A 48 1.31 2.01 13.79
C ASN A 48 1.63 3.46 14.19
N ALA A 49 2.71 4.05 13.66
CA ALA A 49 3.02 5.45 13.87
C ALA A 49 2.00 6.40 13.22
N PHE A 50 1.13 5.89 12.33
CA PHE A 50 0.15 6.67 11.57
C PHE A 50 -1.25 6.07 11.71
N PRO A 51 -1.84 6.08 12.92
CA PRO A 51 -3.11 5.43 13.22
C PRO A 51 -4.30 6.03 12.45
N GLN A 52 -4.15 7.24 11.90
CA GLN A 52 -5.18 7.88 11.06
C GLN A 52 -5.39 7.19 9.71
N TYR A 53 -4.45 6.35 9.26
CA TYR A 53 -4.58 5.61 8.01
C TYR A 53 -4.96 4.16 8.29
N SER A 54 -6.14 3.77 7.82
CA SER A 54 -6.54 2.37 7.79
C SER A 54 -5.64 1.57 6.85
N ARG A 55 -5.35 0.33 7.20
CA ARG A 55 -4.43 -0.51 6.41
C ARG A 55 -4.84 -1.97 6.40
N ILE A 56 -4.44 -2.65 5.34
CA ILE A 56 -4.63 -4.09 5.20
C ILE A 56 -3.46 -4.70 4.41
N LEU A 57 -3.14 -5.97 4.70
CA LEU A 57 -2.19 -6.77 3.92
C LEU A 57 -2.94 -7.89 3.22
N ASN A 58 -2.68 -8.06 1.92
CA ASN A 58 -3.29 -9.08 1.07
C ASN A 58 -4.82 -9.11 1.13
N GLY A 59 -5.43 -7.91 1.23
CA GLY A 59 -6.88 -7.74 1.12
C GLY A 59 -7.34 -7.88 -0.35
N ARG A 60 -8.02 -6.86 -0.86
CA ARG A 60 -8.44 -6.83 -2.28
C ARG A 60 -7.25 -6.75 -3.24
N PHE A 61 -6.18 -6.09 -2.80
CA PHE A 61 -4.93 -5.95 -3.56
C PHE A 61 -3.88 -6.89 -2.97
N LYS A 62 -3.67 -8.01 -3.66
CA LYS A 62 -2.73 -9.05 -3.22
C LYS A 62 -1.33 -8.92 -3.83
N GLY A 63 -1.13 -8.03 -4.79
CA GLY A 63 0.11 -7.95 -5.57
C GLY A 63 -0.09 -8.40 -7.02
N GLY A 64 0.43 -7.60 -7.95
CA GLY A 64 0.38 -7.79 -9.39
C GLY A 64 1.66 -8.36 -9.99
N TYR A 65 1.93 -8.01 -11.24
CA TYR A 65 3.04 -8.54 -12.05
C TYR A 65 4.39 -8.39 -11.34
N ILE A 66 4.72 -7.19 -10.84
CA ILE A 66 6.03 -6.92 -10.22
C ILE A 66 6.25 -7.83 -9.02
N THR A 67 5.28 -7.91 -8.11
CA THR A 67 5.40 -8.77 -6.92
C THR A 67 5.57 -10.25 -7.28
N ARG A 68 4.85 -10.74 -8.30
CA ARG A 68 4.84 -12.17 -8.67
C ARG A 68 6.07 -12.60 -9.47
N HIS A 69 6.65 -11.69 -10.25
CA HIS A 69 7.79 -12.00 -11.10
C HIS A 69 9.14 -11.68 -10.45
N TYR A 70 9.21 -10.66 -9.60
CA TYR A 70 10.48 -10.21 -9.02
C TYR A 70 10.62 -10.51 -7.53
N GLY A 71 9.54 -10.94 -6.86
CA GLY A 71 9.63 -11.41 -5.48
C GLY A 71 10.24 -12.80 -5.41
N ASP A 72 11.33 -12.94 -4.65
CA ASP A 72 11.98 -14.21 -4.36
C ASP A 72 12.54 -14.17 -2.93
N PRO A 73 11.68 -14.38 -1.91
CA PRO A 73 12.09 -14.26 -0.51
C PRO A 73 13.18 -15.26 -0.10
N VAL A 74 13.26 -16.42 -0.76
CA VAL A 74 14.29 -17.44 -0.51
C VAL A 74 15.67 -16.90 -0.87
N ASN A 75 15.77 -16.16 -1.98
CA ASN A 75 17.00 -15.49 -2.39
C ASN A 75 17.14 -14.05 -1.84
N HIS A 76 16.41 -13.72 -0.76
CA HIS A 76 16.42 -12.40 -0.11
C HIS A 76 16.04 -11.22 -1.02
N ILE A 77 15.17 -11.47 -2.00
CA ILE A 77 14.55 -10.46 -2.86
C ILE A 77 13.09 -10.32 -2.44
N HIS A 78 12.72 -9.15 -1.94
CA HIS A 78 11.37 -8.90 -1.43
C HIS A 78 10.67 -7.85 -2.30
N ALA A 79 9.49 -8.17 -2.80
CA ALA A 79 8.66 -7.25 -3.55
C ALA A 79 7.34 -7.03 -2.82
N VAL A 80 6.96 -5.77 -2.64
CA VAL A 80 5.70 -5.36 -1.99
C VAL A 80 4.99 -4.35 -2.88
N GLN A 81 3.69 -4.56 -3.09
CA GLN A 81 2.81 -3.59 -3.71
C GLN A 81 2.16 -2.72 -2.64
N LEU A 82 2.00 -1.42 -2.90
CA LEU A 82 1.16 -0.48 -2.16
C LEU A 82 0.12 0.13 -3.10
N GLU A 83 -1.16 -0.09 -2.80
CA GLU A 83 -2.27 0.64 -3.40
C GLU A 83 -2.84 1.64 -2.37
N MET A 84 -2.65 2.93 -2.62
CA MET A 84 -3.07 4.02 -1.73
C MET A 84 -4.40 4.64 -2.17
N ALA A 85 -5.34 4.82 -1.23
CA ALA A 85 -6.55 5.57 -1.51
C ALA A 85 -6.24 7.04 -1.85
N GLN A 86 -6.76 7.56 -2.95
CA GLN A 86 -6.49 8.91 -3.43
C GLN A 86 -6.91 9.99 -2.42
N CYS A 87 -7.99 9.75 -1.67
CA CYS A 87 -8.44 10.65 -0.60
C CYS A 87 -7.39 10.93 0.50
N CYS A 88 -6.29 10.16 0.54
CA CYS A 88 -5.14 10.40 1.41
C CYS A 88 -4.31 11.63 1.02
N TYR A 89 -4.44 12.16 -0.19
CA TYR A 89 -3.66 13.31 -0.65
C TYR A 89 -4.40 14.24 -1.62
N MET A 90 -5.60 13.88 -2.09
CA MET A 90 -6.39 14.69 -3.01
C MET A 90 -7.90 14.58 -2.73
N ASP A 91 -8.68 15.48 -3.31
CA ASP A 91 -10.14 15.35 -3.41
C ASP A 91 -10.49 14.48 -4.63
N GLU A 92 -11.14 13.34 -4.42
CA GLU A 92 -11.45 12.36 -5.47
C GLU A 92 -12.57 12.81 -6.43
N LYS A 93 -13.31 13.87 -6.08
CA LYS A 93 -14.35 14.46 -6.95
C LYS A 93 -13.74 15.47 -7.92
N SER A 94 -13.00 16.44 -7.39
CA SER A 94 -12.40 17.52 -8.18
C SER A 94 -11.05 17.17 -8.78
N PHE A 95 -10.42 16.09 -8.29
CA PHE A 95 -9.03 15.73 -8.54
C PHE A 95 -8.01 16.77 -8.07
N ALA A 96 -8.43 17.75 -7.26
CA ALA A 96 -7.53 18.73 -6.70
C ALA A 96 -6.61 18.09 -5.66
N TYR A 97 -5.31 18.30 -5.80
CA TYR A 97 -4.34 17.97 -4.76
C TYR A 97 -4.64 18.78 -3.49
N LEU A 98 -4.54 18.14 -2.32
CA LEU A 98 -4.77 18.78 -1.02
C LEU A 98 -3.43 18.90 -0.28
N PRO A 99 -2.79 20.09 -0.27
CA PRO A 99 -1.44 20.26 0.27
C PRO A 99 -1.29 19.80 1.71
N GLU A 100 -2.27 20.08 2.57
CA GLU A 100 -2.26 19.68 3.98
C GLU A 100 -2.17 18.16 4.15
N LYS A 101 -3.00 17.43 3.41
CA LYS A 101 -2.99 15.95 3.42
C LYS A 101 -1.71 15.38 2.81
N GLY A 102 -1.23 15.98 1.72
CA GLY A 102 0.02 15.58 1.10
C GLY A 102 1.24 15.81 2.01
N GLN A 103 1.24 16.90 2.78
CA GLN A 103 2.28 17.18 3.77
C GLN A 103 2.20 16.22 4.97
N GLN A 104 0.99 15.95 5.47
CA GLN A 104 0.76 14.93 6.50
C GLN A 104 1.30 13.57 6.04
N ARG A 105 0.98 13.15 4.81
CA ARG A 105 1.50 11.94 4.19
C ARG A 105 3.03 11.97 4.13
N ASN A 106 3.65 13.04 3.65
CA ASN A 106 5.11 13.11 3.53
C ASN A 106 5.81 13.01 4.89
N ASN A 107 5.22 13.55 5.96
CA ASN A 107 5.72 13.38 7.32
C ASN A 107 5.64 11.91 7.78
N CYS A 108 4.71 11.13 7.23
CA CYS A 108 4.60 9.70 7.54
C CYS A 108 5.71 8.84 6.92
N TRP A 109 6.28 9.26 5.79
CA TRP A 109 7.27 8.46 5.04
C TRP A 109 8.72 8.92 5.21
N ARG A 110 8.97 9.89 6.10
CA ARG A 110 10.30 10.44 6.41
C ARG A 110 10.89 9.96 7.74
N GLY A 111 10.15 9.12 8.48
CA GLY A 111 10.58 8.54 9.76
C GLY A 111 11.43 7.29 9.59
#